data_AF-A0A1V5F0K1-F1
#
_entry.id   AF-A0A1V5F0K1-F1
#
_cell.length_a   1.000
_cell.length_b   1.000
_cell.length_c   1.000
_cell.angle_alpha   90.00
_cell.angle_beta   90.00
_cell.angle_gamma   90.00
#
_symmetry.space_group_name_H-M   'P 1'
#
loop_
_entity.id
_entity.type
_entity.pdbx_description
1 polymer ?
#
loop_
_entity_poly.entity_id
_entity_poly.type
_entity_poly.pdbx_seq_one_letter_code
_entity_poly.pdbx_strand_id
1 'polypeptide(L)'
;MRADTLPPDLPLQDGKPLVDTSPIVADPRFKNPGGFDPADYIPANREAVKDRGIRIEALPGDDVGLFLGLDVKEDFFGNPISGLPDMGAIEIE
;
A
#
# COMPACT_ATOMS: atom_id res chain seq x y z
N MET A 1 -7.90 13.88 1.76
CA MET A 1 -9.30 13.43 1.73
C MET A 1 -9.72 13.08 3.14
N ARG A 2 -10.94 13.39 3.56
CA ARG A 2 -11.44 12.98 4.88
C ARG A 2 -12.09 11.59 4.75
N ALA A 3 -11.91 10.71 5.73
CA ALA A 3 -12.46 9.35 5.69
C ALA A 3 -14.00 9.29 5.59
N ASP A 4 -14.69 10.38 5.92
CA ASP A 4 -16.15 10.55 5.82
C ASP A 4 -16.65 10.87 4.40
N THR A 5 -15.76 11.01 3.41
CA THR A 5 -16.14 11.29 2.01
C THR A 5 -16.28 10.04 1.14
N LEU A 6 -15.92 8.86 1.65
CA LEU A 6 -16.15 7.60 0.95
C LEU A 6 -17.62 7.17 1.07
N PRO A 7 -18.24 6.65 0.01
CA PRO A 7 -19.57 6.05 0.11
C PRO A 7 -19.56 4.95 1.19
N PRO A 8 -20.48 5.00 2.17
CA PRO A 8 -20.49 4.03 3.28
C PRO A 8 -20.80 2.60 2.82
N ASP A 9 -21.30 2.45 1.61
CA ASP A 9 -21.69 1.22 0.94
C ASP A 9 -20.72 0.80 -0.16
N LEU A 10 -19.54 1.45 -0.30
CA LEU A 10 -18.55 1.09 -1.32
C LEU A 10 -18.16 -0.39 -1.16
N PRO A 11 -18.55 -1.28 -2.09
CA PRO A 11 -18.21 -2.68 -1.99
C PRO A 11 -16.80 -2.91 -2.52
N LEU A 12 -16.13 -3.94 -2.02
CA LEU A 12 -15.00 -4.58 -2.68
C LEU A 12 -15.47 -5.26 -3.98
N GLN A 13 -14.54 -5.70 -4.83
CA GLN A 13 -14.87 -6.40 -6.10
C GLN A 13 -15.76 -7.63 -5.91
N ASP A 14 -15.71 -8.27 -4.73
CA ASP A 14 -16.52 -9.42 -4.38
C ASP A 14 -17.87 -9.06 -3.72
N GLY A 15 -18.25 -7.78 -3.70
CA GLY A 15 -19.52 -7.29 -3.15
C GLY A 15 -19.53 -7.15 -1.62
N LYS A 16 -18.42 -7.40 -0.94
CA LYS A 16 -18.32 -7.26 0.53
C LYS A 16 -18.08 -5.80 0.94
N PRO A 17 -18.43 -5.40 2.17
CA PRO A 17 -18.08 -4.08 2.69
C PRO A 17 -16.56 -3.83 2.64
N LEU A 18 -16.16 -2.59 2.38
CA LEU A 18 -14.76 -2.15 2.51
C LEU A 18 -14.33 -2.19 3.98
N VAL A 19 -13.87 -3.37 4.42
CA VAL A 19 -13.37 -3.65 5.78
C VAL A 19 -12.08 -4.44 5.66
N ASP A 20 -11.07 -4.04 6.43
CA ASP A 20 -9.89 -4.87 6.63
C ASP A 20 -10.22 -6.01 7.61
N THR A 21 -10.30 -7.23 7.09
CA THR A 21 -10.59 -8.44 7.87
C THR A 21 -9.35 -9.19 8.32
N SER A 22 -8.17 -8.80 7.86
CA SER A 22 -6.89 -9.46 8.17
C SER A 22 -5.76 -8.44 8.29
N PRO A 23 -5.88 -7.46 9.21
CA PRO A 23 -4.88 -6.41 9.34
C PRO A 23 -3.54 -6.98 9.79
N ILE A 24 -2.46 -6.46 9.21
CA ILE A 24 -1.11 -6.69 9.71
C ILE A 24 -0.79 -5.55 10.69
N VAL A 25 -0.63 -5.90 11.97
CA VAL A 25 -0.29 -4.93 13.03
C VAL A 25 1.15 -5.16 13.45
N ALA A 26 2.05 -4.26 13.04
CA ALA A 26 3.46 -4.33 13.36
C ALA A 26 4.12 -2.93 13.33
N ASP A 27 5.25 -2.79 14.03
CA ASP A 27 6.09 -1.59 13.95
C ASP A 27 7.10 -1.75 12.79
N PRO A 28 7.11 -0.88 11.76
CA PRO A 28 8.07 -0.93 10.67
C PRO A 28 9.51 -0.61 11.12
N ARG A 29 9.69 -0.04 12.32
CA ARG A 29 10.97 0.37 12.90
C ARG A 29 11.73 1.37 12.01
N PHE A 30 11.04 2.42 11.57
CA PHE A 30 11.64 3.56 10.88
C PHE A 30 12.70 4.23 11.76
N LYS A 31 13.74 4.78 11.13
CA LYS A 31 14.88 5.38 11.85
C LYS A 31 14.50 6.69 12.55
N ASN A 32 13.67 7.52 11.91
CA ASN A 32 13.23 8.81 12.45
C ASN A 32 11.87 9.22 11.84
N PRO A 33 10.75 8.65 12.32
CA PRO A 33 9.42 8.93 11.78
C PRO A 33 9.05 10.41 11.96
N GLY A 34 8.54 11.04 10.90
CA GLY A 34 8.24 12.48 10.86
C GLY A 34 9.42 13.36 10.42
N GLY A 35 10.59 12.78 10.18
CA GLY A 35 11.72 13.45 9.56
C GLY A 35 11.48 13.81 8.09
N PHE A 36 12.36 14.67 7.55
CA PHE A 36 12.32 15.10 6.14
C PHE A 36 13.22 14.28 5.20
N ASP A 37 14.09 13.43 5.75
CA ASP A 37 14.95 12.54 4.96
C ASP A 37 14.15 11.28 4.57
N PRO A 38 13.92 11.00 3.27
CA PRO A 38 13.22 9.79 2.86
C PRO A 38 13.89 8.50 3.33
N ALA A 39 15.22 8.50 3.49
CA ALA A 39 15.95 7.32 3.96
C ALA A 39 15.57 6.93 5.40
N ASP A 40 15.00 7.85 6.19
CA ASP A 40 14.52 7.55 7.54
C ASP A 40 13.29 6.61 7.54
N TYR A 41 12.61 6.47 6.39
CA TYR A 41 11.42 5.63 6.19
C TYR A 41 11.74 4.26 5.60
N ILE A 42 13.01 3.92 5.35
CA ILE A 42 13.39 2.55 4.98
C ILE A 42 13.08 1.65 6.20
N PRO A 43 12.13 0.70 6.10
CA PRO A 43 11.74 -0.11 7.25
C PRO A 43 12.89 -1.03 7.70
N ALA A 44 13.20 -1.04 8.99
CA ALA A 44 14.14 -2.03 9.54
C ALA A 44 13.45 -3.38 9.86
N ASN A 45 12.12 -3.39 9.96
CA ASN A 45 11.36 -4.60 10.28
C ASN A 45 10.96 -5.43 9.05
N ARG A 46 11.94 -6.10 8.44
CA ARG A 46 11.77 -6.87 7.20
C ARG A 46 10.64 -7.90 7.27
N GLU A 47 10.53 -8.66 8.36
CA GLU A 47 9.50 -9.70 8.50
C GLU A 47 8.05 -9.17 8.43
N ALA A 48 7.86 -7.93 8.87
CA ALA A 48 6.57 -7.27 8.93
C ALA A 48 6.15 -6.60 7.61
N VAL A 49 7.11 -6.27 6.73
CA VAL A 49 6.83 -5.50 5.51
C VAL A 49 7.12 -6.28 4.24
N LYS A 50 8.12 -7.16 4.24
CA LYS A 50 8.58 -7.82 3.02
C LYS A 50 7.54 -8.78 2.46
N ASP A 51 7.21 -8.63 1.19
CA ASP A 51 6.21 -9.43 0.46
C ASP A 51 4.84 -9.48 1.18
N ARG A 52 4.51 -8.43 1.96
CA ARG A 52 3.25 -8.36 2.74
C ARG A 52 2.15 -7.55 2.07
N GLY A 53 2.44 -6.90 0.95
CA GLY A 53 1.45 -6.19 0.15
C GLY A 53 0.63 -7.12 -0.76
N ILE A 54 -0.33 -6.51 -1.45
CA ILE A 54 -1.16 -7.17 -2.46
C ILE A 54 -1.10 -6.37 -3.76
N ARG A 55 -1.46 -7.01 -4.87
CA ARG A 55 -1.70 -6.30 -6.13
C ARG A 55 -2.85 -5.31 -5.93
N ILE A 56 -2.67 -4.07 -6.39
CA ILE A 56 -3.73 -3.06 -6.36
C ILE A 56 -4.70 -3.34 -7.52
N GLU A 57 -5.98 -3.40 -7.21
CA GLU A 57 -7.06 -3.62 -8.16
C GLU A 57 -7.92 -2.37 -8.31
N ALA A 58 -8.59 -2.23 -9.45
CA ALA A 58 -9.52 -1.12 -9.67
C ALA A 58 -10.73 -1.22 -8.73
N LEU A 59 -11.28 -0.07 -8.35
CA LEU A 59 -12.52 -0.05 -7.57
C LEU A 59 -13.68 -0.53 -8.45
N PRO A 60 -14.66 -1.27 -7.89
CA PRO A 60 -15.83 -1.70 -8.65
C PRO A 60 -16.60 -0.51 -9.21
N GLY A 61 -16.89 -0.54 -10.52
CA GLY A 61 -17.60 0.54 -11.21
C GLY A 61 -16.77 1.80 -11.49
N ASP A 62 -15.47 1.80 -11.16
CA ASP A 62 -14.54 2.85 -11.58
C ASP A 62 -13.95 2.51 -12.96
N ASP A 63 -14.76 2.72 -14.00
CA ASP A 63 -14.38 2.44 -15.39
C ASP A 63 -13.28 3.37 -15.92
N VAL A 64 -13.06 4.51 -15.26
CA VAL A 64 -11.99 5.46 -15.61
C VAL A 64 -10.68 5.01 -14.98
N GLY A 65 -10.70 4.65 -13.70
CA GLY A 65 -9.54 4.22 -12.94
C GLY A 65 -8.41 5.25 -12.93
N LEU A 66 -7.20 4.76 -12.69
CA LEU A 66 -5.98 5.55 -12.89
C LEU A 66 -5.54 5.40 -14.36
N PHE A 67 -5.40 6.53 -15.08
CA PHE A 67 -5.10 6.53 -16.52
C PHE A 67 -3.84 5.73 -16.91
N LEU A 68 -2.83 5.71 -16.04
CA LEU A 68 -1.58 4.98 -16.26
C LEU A 68 -1.63 3.51 -15.78
N GLY A 69 -2.79 3.07 -15.27
CA GLY A 69 -2.97 1.77 -14.63
C GLY A 69 -2.56 1.79 -13.16
N LEU A 70 -2.89 0.70 -12.45
CA LEU A 70 -2.63 0.51 -11.02
C LEU A 70 -1.43 -0.43 -10.75
N ASP A 71 -0.73 -0.81 -11.82
CA ASP A 71 0.43 -1.69 -11.75
C ASP A 71 1.64 -0.90 -11.22
N VAL A 72 1.99 -1.14 -9.96
CA VAL A 72 3.13 -0.50 -9.30
C VAL A 72 4.40 -1.22 -9.74
N LYS A 73 5.27 -0.51 -10.46
CA LYS A 73 6.49 -1.08 -11.05
C LYS A 73 7.74 -0.76 -10.25
N GLU A 74 7.74 0.38 -9.57
CA GLU A 74 8.87 0.89 -8.82
C GLU A 74 8.39 1.50 -7.50
N ASP A 75 9.25 1.49 -6.50
CA ASP A 75 9.03 2.11 -5.19
C ASP A 75 9.32 3.63 -5.20
N PHE A 76 9.30 4.26 -4.03
CA PHE A 76 9.59 5.68 -3.87
C PHE A 76 10.98 6.11 -4.38
N PHE A 77 11.99 5.23 -4.30
CA PHE A 77 13.36 5.52 -4.74
C PHE A 77 13.64 5.09 -6.18
N GLY A 78 12.66 4.51 -6.88
CA GLY A 78 12.84 3.96 -8.23
C GLY A 78 13.40 2.55 -8.26
N ASN A 79 13.39 1.83 -7.12
CA ASN A 79 13.74 0.41 -7.10
C ASN A 79 12.60 -0.41 -7.71
N PRO A 80 12.88 -1.40 -8.57
CA PRO A 80 11.84 -2.23 -9.14
C PRO A 80 11.14 -3.08 -8.06
N ILE A 81 9.83 -3.22 -8.16
CA ILE A 81 9.06 -4.16 -7.33
C ILE A 81 9.36 -5.60 -7.76
N SER A 82 9.70 -6.48 -6.83
CA SER A 82 10.08 -7.87 -7.09
C SER A 82 9.28 -8.85 -6.24
N GLY A 83 8.36 -9.58 -6.87
CA GLY A 83 7.50 -10.54 -6.17
C GLY A 83 6.19 -9.90 -5.76
N LEU A 84 5.77 -10.08 -4.51
CA LEU A 84 4.67 -9.29 -3.95
C LEU A 84 5.24 -7.97 -3.46
N PRO A 85 4.57 -6.83 -3.68
CA PRO A 85 5.07 -5.56 -3.20
C PRO A 85 5.23 -5.57 -1.68
N ASP A 86 6.26 -4.91 -1.19
CA ASP A 86 6.42 -4.69 0.24
C ASP A 86 5.33 -3.75 0.79
N MET A 87 5.01 -3.91 2.07
CA MET A 87 4.07 -3.02 2.74
C MET A 87 4.72 -1.64 2.96
N GLY A 88 4.18 -0.63 2.29
CA GLY A 88 4.61 0.76 2.42
C GLY A 88 5.00 1.36 1.07
N ALA A 89 5.94 2.30 1.09
CA ALA A 89 6.38 3.04 -0.09
C ALA A 89 7.76 2.64 -0.61
N ILE A 90 8.47 1.74 0.10
CA ILE A 90 9.88 1.40 -0.15
C ILE A 90 9.99 -0.12 -0.20
N GLU A 91 10.62 -0.63 -1.26
CA GLU A 91 10.89 -2.05 -1.46
C GLU A 91 12.19 -2.45 -0.71
N ILE A 92 12.20 -3.64 -0.11
CA ILE A 92 13.35 -4.19 0.62
C ILE A 92 13.84 -5.52 0.01
N GLU A 93 15.10 -5.52 -0.41
CA GLU A 93 15.85 -6.74 -0.84
C GLU A 93 16.07 -7.90 0.26
#